data_AF-A0A924TW48-F1
#
_entry.id   AF-A0A924TW48-F1
#
_cell.length_a   1.000
_cell.length_b   1.000
_cell.length_c   1.000
_cell.angle_alpha   90.00
_cell.angle_beta   90.00
_cell.angle_gamma   90.00
#
_symmetry.space_group_name_H-M   'P 1'
#
loop_
_entity.id
_entity.type
_entity.pdbx_description
1 polymer ?
#
loop_
_entity_poly.entity_id
_entity_poly.type
_entity_poly.pdbx_seq_one_letter_code
_entity_poly.pdbx_strand_id
1 'polypeptide(L)' 'LPDAGLCAPVNSDDPAYFGGYINQNFVEAFAALPQLTARHAHRLAANSFEASFVDAATKARWNQLLDKVFAAA' A
#
# COMPACT_ATOMS: atom_id res chain seq x y z
N LEU A 1 -2.15 -8.98 -9.61
CA LEU A 1 -3.00 -8.82 -8.40
C LEU A 1 -3.70 -7.46 -8.37
N PRO A 2 -3.02 -6.31 -8.49
CA PRO A 2 -3.68 -4.99 -8.42
C PRO A 2 -4.76 -4.79 -9.48
N ASP A 3 -4.54 -5.31 -10.70
CA ASP A 3 -5.50 -5.23 -11.81
C ASP A 3 -6.59 -6.30 -11.76
N ALA A 4 -6.48 -7.28 -10.85
CA ALA A 4 -7.44 -8.38 -10.71
C ALA A 4 -8.58 -8.05 -9.73
N GLY A 5 -8.63 -6.83 -9.19
CA GLY A 5 -9.66 -6.40 -8.24
C GLY A 5 -9.52 -7.01 -6.83
N LEU A 6 -8.40 -7.70 -6.54
CA LEU A 6 -8.16 -8.29 -5.23
C LEU A 6 -7.72 -7.23 -4.21
N CYS A 7 -8.27 -7.31 -3.00
CA CYS A 7 -7.83 -6.52 -1.85
C CYS A 7 -6.52 -7.11 -1.28
N ALA A 8 -5.42 -6.90 -1.99
CA ALA A 8 -4.09 -7.35 -1.59
C ALA A 8 -3.29 -6.21 -0.94
N PRO A 9 -2.99 -6.29 0.37
CA PRO A 9 -2.08 -5.37 1.05
C PRO A 9 -0.60 -5.76 0.83
N VAL A 10 0.31 -4.83 1.09
CA VAL A 10 1.75 -5.10 1.24
C VAL A 10 2.09 -5.15 2.73
N ASN A 11 2.81 -6.18 3.13
CA ASN A 11 3.28 -6.38 4.51
C ASN A 11 4.78 -6.73 4.50
N SER A 12 5.45 -6.47 5.61
CA SER A 12 6.86 -6.82 5.81
C SER A 12 7.08 -8.24 6.33
N ASP A 13 6.02 -8.88 6.84
CA ASP A 13 6.06 -10.16 7.54
C ASP A 13 7.01 -10.12 8.75
N ASP A 14 8.27 -10.52 8.59
CA ASP A 14 9.32 -10.44 9.60
C ASP A 14 10.49 -9.51 9.17
N PRO A 15 10.39 -8.18 9.37
CA PRO A 15 11.37 -7.21 8.88
C PRO A 15 12.81 -7.49 9.27
N ALA A 16 13.03 -7.97 10.50
CA ALA A 16 14.36 -8.25 11.03
C ALA A 16 15.00 -9.48 10.37
N TYR A 17 14.19 -10.42 9.88
CA TYR A 17 14.65 -11.61 9.17
C TYR A 17 14.89 -11.32 7.68
N PHE A 18 14.03 -10.50 7.07
CA PHE A 18 14.11 -10.19 5.64
C PHE A 18 14.92 -8.94 5.31
N GLY A 19 15.42 -8.22 6.32
CA GLY A 19 16.33 -7.08 6.14
C GLY A 19 15.64 -5.81 5.64
N GLY A 20 14.32 -5.69 5.78
CA GLY A 20 13.54 -4.58 5.24
C GLY A 20 12.20 -4.39 5.93
N TYR A 21 11.87 -3.13 6.21
CA TYR A 21 10.52 -2.75 6.64
C TYR A 21 9.62 -2.51 5.42
N ILE A 22 8.33 -2.25 5.68
CA ILE A 22 7.32 -2.10 4.62
C ILE A 22 7.72 -1.12 3.50
N ASN A 23 8.37 -0.01 3.81
CA ASN A 23 8.79 0.96 2.78
C ASN A 23 9.84 0.35 1.82
N GLN A 24 10.73 -0.49 2.33
CA GLN A 24 11.72 -1.19 1.51
C GLN A 24 11.01 -2.13 0.53
N ASN A 25 9.99 -2.87 1.00
CA ASN A 25 9.19 -3.74 0.14
C ASN A 25 8.49 -2.96 -0.99
N PHE A 26 7.99 -1.74 -0.70
CA PHE A 26 7.42 -0.87 -1.75
C PHE A 26 8.49 -0.43 -2.76
N VAL A 27 9.64 0.05 -2.30
CA VAL A 27 10.72 0.52 -3.20
C VAL A 27 11.22 -0.61 -4.09
N GLU A 28 11.51 -1.77 -3.51
CA GLU A 28 12.02 -2.93 -4.25
C GLU A 28 10.99 -3.52 -5.21
N ALA A 29 9.72 -3.62 -4.81
CA ALA A 29 8.67 -4.10 -5.70
C ALA A 29 8.51 -3.22 -6.94
N PHE A 30 8.58 -1.90 -6.78
CA PHE A 30 8.44 -0.95 -7.89
C PHE A 30 9.71 -0.86 -8.75
N ALA A 31 10.88 -1.10 -8.16
CA ALA A 31 12.12 -1.25 -8.93
C ALA A 31 12.12 -2.54 -9.76
N ALA A 32 11.61 -3.65 -9.21
CA ALA A 32 11.57 -4.95 -9.87
C ALA A 32 10.45 -5.08 -10.91
N LEU A 33 9.35 -4.35 -10.75
CA LEU A 33 8.16 -4.41 -11.60
C LEU A 33 7.90 -3.03 -12.23
N PRO A 34 8.59 -2.67 -13.33
CA PRO A 34 8.53 -1.33 -13.91
C PRO A 34 7.15 -0.94 -14.50
N GLN A 35 6.25 -1.91 -14.68
CA GLN A 35 4.86 -1.66 -15.04
C GLN A 35 4.00 -1.13 -13.87
N LEU A 36 4.52 -1.18 -12.64
CA LEU A 36 3.82 -0.60 -11.49
C LEU A 36 3.89 0.93 -11.54
N THR A 37 2.76 1.57 -11.24
CA THR A 37 2.59 3.02 -11.33
C THR A 37 2.20 3.58 -9.97
N ALA A 38 2.27 4.91 -9.80
CA ALA A 38 1.79 5.58 -8.59
C ALA A 38 0.35 5.18 -8.22
N ARG A 39 -0.51 4.93 -9.22
CA ARG A 39 -1.87 4.41 -9.00
C ARG A 39 -1.87 3.02 -8.33
N HIS A 40 -0.94 2.14 -8.70
CA HIS A 40 -0.82 0.84 -8.05
C HIS A 40 -0.30 0.99 -6.61
N ALA A 41 0.61 1.94 -6.34
CA ALA A 41 1.08 2.22 -4.99
C ALA A 41 -0.06 2.70 -4.08
N HIS A 42 -0.86 3.64 -4.60
CA HIS A 42 -2.07 4.13 -3.94
C HIS A 42 -3.04 2.97 -3.63
N ARG A 43 -3.36 2.13 -4.62
CA ARG A 43 -4.27 1.00 -4.43
C ARG A 43 -3.75 0.01 -3.38
N LEU A 44 -2.47 -0.34 -3.41
CA LEU A 44 -1.87 -1.25 -2.43
C LEU A 44 -1.93 -0.69 -1.01
N ALA A 45 -1.68 0.62 -0.84
CA ALA A 45 -1.82 1.28 0.45
C ALA A 45 -3.28 1.32 0.94
N ALA A 46 -4.22 1.67 0.04
CA ALA A 46 -5.65 1.68 0.36
C ALA A 46 -6.17 0.30 0.77
N ASN A 47 -5.71 -0.77 0.11
CA ASN A 47 -6.03 -2.15 0.47
C ASN A 47 -5.58 -2.49 1.90
N SER A 48 -4.44 -1.97 2.37
CA SER A 48 -3.99 -2.16 3.75
C SER A 48 -4.94 -1.52 4.77
N PHE A 49 -5.53 -0.37 4.46
CA PHE A 49 -6.56 0.24 5.32
C PHE A 49 -7.86 -0.55 5.26
N GLU A 50 -8.28 -0.96 4.07
CA GLU A 50 -9.51 -1.74 3.90
C GLU A 50 -9.46 -3.08 4.65
N ALA A 51 -8.34 -3.80 4.55
CA ALA A 51 -8.13 -5.08 5.22
C ALA A 51 -7.92 -4.96 6.74
N SER A 52 -7.66 -3.76 7.26
CA SER A 52 -7.44 -3.55 8.69
C SER A 52 -8.71 -3.72 9.52
N PHE A 53 -8.55 -4.02 10.81
CA PHE A 53 -9.67 -4.22 11.75
C PHE A 53 -10.04 -2.94 12.54
N VAL A 54 -9.61 -1.77 12.07
CA VAL A 54 -10.06 -0.50 12.65
C VAL A 54 -11.49 -0.16 12.23
N ASP A 55 -12.10 0.80 12.92
CA ASP A 55 -13.44 1.28 12.58
C ASP A 55 -13.48 2.02 11.23
N ALA A 56 -14.69 2.14 10.68
CA ALA A 56 -14.92 2.75 9.37
C ALA A 56 -14.53 4.23 9.30
N ALA A 57 -14.67 4.99 10.39
CA ALA A 57 -14.30 6.41 10.40
C ALA A 57 -12.78 6.58 10.33
N THR A 58 -12.04 5.71 11.01
CA THR A 58 -10.57 5.65 10.94
C THR A 58 -10.11 5.28 9.53
N LYS A 59 -10.71 4.26 8.89
CA LYS A 59 -10.42 3.90 7.48
C LYS A 59 -10.69 5.08 6.54
N ALA A 60 -11.84 5.74 6.66
CA ALA A 60 -12.20 6.89 5.83
C ALA A 60 -11.19 8.04 5.97
N ARG A 61 -10.78 8.35 7.21
CA ARG A 61 -9.77 9.38 7.47
C ARG A 61 -8.42 9.05 6.81
N TRP A 62 -7.96 7.80 6.91
CA TRP A 62 -6.70 7.40 6.30
C TRP A 62 -6.75 7.41 4.77
N ASN A 63 -7.85 6.96 4.18
CA ASN A 63 -8.05 7.06 2.72
C ASN A 63 -8.03 8.53 2.25
N GLN A 64 -8.69 9.44 2.96
CA GLN A 64 -8.64 10.87 2.64
C GLN A 64 -7.22 11.45 2.73
N LEU A 65 -6.42 11.02 3.72
CA LEU A 65 -5.03 11.46 3.83
C LEU A 65 -4.18 10.91 2.68
N LEU A 66 -4.37 9.65 2.33
CA LEU A 66 -3.70 8.99 1.21
C LEU A 66 -4.00 9.73 -0.11
N ASP A 67 -5.28 10.02 -0.38
CA ASP A 67 -5.71 10.76 -1.56
C ASP A 67 -5.05 12.14 -1.64
N LYS A 68 -4.96 12.86 -0.51
CA LYS A 68 -4.31 14.17 -0.44
C LYS A 68 -2.81 14.10 -0.79
N VAL A 69 -2.10 13.09 -0.27
CA VAL A 69 -0.67 12.91 -0.55
C VAL A 69 -0.44 12.62 -2.03
N PHE A 70 -1.25 11.74 -2.62
CA PHE A 70 -1.11 11.38 -4.03
C PHE A 70 -1.61 12.44 -5.01
N ALA A 71 -2.53 13.31 -4.59
CA ALA A 71 -2.94 14.48 -5.38
C ALA A 71 -1.90 15.61 -5.39
N ALA A 72 -1.00 15.64 -4.41
CA ALA A 72 0.05 16.64 -4.26
C ALA A 72 1.41 16.21 -4.89
N ALA A 73 1.50 14.99 -5.40
CA ALA A 73 2.70 14.39 -5.99
C ALA A 73 2.63 14.41 -7.52
#